data_AF-V4WFE2-F1
#
_entry.id   AF-V4WFE2-F1
#
_cell.length_a   1.000
_cell.length_b   1.000
_cell.length_c   1.000
_cell.angle_alpha   90.00
_cell.angle_beta   90.00
_cell.angle_gamma   90.00
#
_symmetry.space_group_name_H-M   'P 1'
#
loop_
_entity.id
_entity.type
_entity.pdbx_description
1 polymer ?
#
loop_
_entity_poly.entity_id
_entity_poly.type
_entity_poly.pdbx_seq_one_letter_code
_entity_poly.pdbx_strand_id
1 'polypeptide(L)'
;MLIIYCFLFYTIRTATARDTLNLGQSIRDGETLVSANESFELGFFSPGKSKSRYLGIWYKKIGNGTVIWVANRDAPLSDRSGALNISSQGNGTLILLNSTNGIVWSSNASRTRNPVAVLLESGNLVVKDGKDIDPDNFLWQSFDYPSHILLAGMKLGVNLVTGLNRFISSWKSTDDPAQDDYVYGIDPSGVPQAVFRKGSTIRYRAGSWNGLHWTGMPQLQPNPVYTFEYVSNENEVFYRFNLIKSSVPSMMVMNPLGDPQRLTWMEQTQKWAPFVPFSGLILDQCDNYALCGAYAVCNMNSNSAKCECLEGFVPKSPSEWDLLDKSDGCVRRTQLDCEHGDGFLKRESVKLPDTRFSLVDNKISLLECKELCSKNCSCTAYANADVRGGGSGCLLWFHDLIDMKELSESGQDLFVRMAASELDDIERKKPKKKKKVAIVITSVLLVTGVILLGGFVYLWKRRHRKQGKTDGSSKLDYNDRGNREEEMELPIFDWMAIANATENFSDKNKLGEGGFGPVYKGVLIEGQEIAVKRLSKSSGQGMEEFENEVLLIAKLQHRNLVKLIGCCTQRDERMLIYEYLPNKSLNDFIFGFLYTEHFFWSFFSSLLRTYP
;
A
#
# COMPACT_ATOMS: atom_id res chain seq x y z
N MET A 1 27.49 -6.31 73.32
CA MET A 1 26.56 -6.93 72.35
C MET A 1 25.62 -5.85 71.82
N LEU A 2 26.08 -4.98 70.90
CA LEU A 2 25.26 -4.12 70.00
C LEU A 2 26.09 -3.07 69.21
N ILE A 3 27.32 -3.38 68.78
CA ILE A 3 28.10 -2.50 67.88
C ILE A 3 28.75 -3.34 66.77
N ILE A 4 27.97 -4.21 66.12
CA ILE A 4 28.38 -4.98 64.92
C ILE A 4 27.20 -5.05 63.95
N TYR A 5 26.52 -3.93 63.69
CA TYR A 5 25.40 -3.88 62.75
C TYR A 5 25.38 -2.62 61.86
N CYS A 6 26.54 -2.00 61.61
CA CYS A 6 26.64 -0.79 60.76
C CYS A 6 27.62 -0.91 59.57
N PHE A 7 28.11 -2.10 59.21
CA PHE A 7 29.04 -2.27 58.07
C PHE A 7 28.62 -3.33 57.06
N LEU A 8 27.32 -3.42 56.78
CA LEU A 8 26.85 -3.93 55.49
C LEU A 8 26.41 -2.72 54.65
N PHE A 9 27.38 -1.86 54.32
CA PHE A 9 27.26 -1.04 53.12
C PHE A 9 27.19 -2.01 51.96
N TYR A 10 25.97 -2.31 51.54
CA TYR A 10 25.67 -2.87 50.24
C TYR A 10 26.41 -1.98 49.23
N THR A 11 27.53 -2.44 48.69
CA THR A 11 28.15 -1.82 47.53
C THR A 11 27.15 -2.04 46.40
N ILE A 12 26.17 -1.15 46.29
CA ILE A 12 25.46 -0.95 45.04
C ILE A 12 26.54 -0.42 44.10
N ARG A 13 27.21 -1.33 43.38
CA ARG A 13 27.88 -0.95 42.15
C ARG A 13 26.77 -0.47 41.23
N THR A 14 26.53 0.84 41.23
CA THR A 14 25.88 1.48 40.09
C THR A 14 26.86 1.29 38.93
N ALA A 15 26.72 0.18 38.21
CA ALA A 15 27.35 0.03 36.92
C ALA A 15 26.72 1.11 36.04
N THR A 16 27.41 2.23 35.87
CA THR A 16 27.04 3.19 34.84
C THR A 16 27.10 2.42 33.53
N ALA A 17 25.93 2.21 32.94
CA ALA A 17 25.84 1.54 31.66
C ALA A 17 26.62 2.40 30.66
N ARG A 18 27.65 1.79 30.05
CA ARG A 18 28.52 2.48 29.10
C ARG A 18 27.98 2.22 27.71
N ASP A 19 27.88 3.26 26.89
CA ASP A 19 27.64 3.15 25.46
C ASP A 19 28.95 2.88 24.69
N THR A 20 30.08 3.08 25.36
CA THR A 20 31.40 3.17 24.74
C THR A 20 32.37 2.11 25.27
N LEU A 21 33.07 1.44 24.35
CA LEU A 21 34.19 0.53 24.60
C LEU A 21 35.49 1.17 24.10
N ASN A 22 36.43 1.41 25.01
CA ASN A 22 37.74 1.97 24.69
C ASN A 22 38.79 0.89 24.45
N LEU A 23 39.91 1.28 23.84
CA LEU A 23 41.07 0.41 23.69
C LEU A 23 41.55 -0.14 25.04
N GLY A 24 41.83 -1.44 25.09
CA GLY A 24 42.25 -2.14 26.32
C GLY A 24 41.10 -2.55 27.25
N GLN A 25 39.86 -2.11 26.97
CA GLN A 25 38.66 -2.63 27.63
C GLN A 25 38.11 -3.84 26.88
N SER A 26 37.36 -4.67 27.60
CA SER A 26 36.69 -5.85 27.09
C SER A 26 35.26 -5.93 27.64
N ILE A 27 34.36 -6.54 26.88
CA ILE A 27 33.04 -6.96 27.38
C ILE A 27 33.03 -8.47 27.43
N ARG A 28 32.83 -9.03 28.62
CA ARG A 28 32.68 -10.48 28.83
C ARG A 28 31.22 -10.86 28.96
N ASP A 29 30.94 -12.16 28.91
CA ASP A 29 29.59 -12.68 29.17
C ASP A 29 29.06 -12.23 30.53
N GLY A 30 27.87 -11.60 30.53
CA GLY A 30 27.25 -10.96 31.70
C GLY A 30 27.47 -9.44 31.76
N GLU A 31 28.41 -8.89 31.01
CA GLU A 31 28.60 -7.45 30.84
C GLU A 31 27.90 -6.97 29.55
N THR A 32 27.46 -5.70 29.54
CA THR A 32 26.75 -5.12 28.38
C THR A 32 27.19 -3.69 28.09
N LEU A 33 27.02 -3.27 26.83
CA LEU A 33 26.96 -1.85 26.47
C LEU A 33 25.50 -1.44 26.26
N VAL A 34 25.15 -0.23 26.64
CA VAL A 34 23.78 0.29 26.54
C VAL A 34 23.83 1.64 25.86
N SER A 35 22.96 1.86 24.87
CA SER A 35 22.87 3.14 24.17
C SER A 35 22.48 4.29 25.12
N ALA A 36 22.74 5.53 24.73
CA ALA A 36 22.61 6.71 25.59
C ALA A 36 21.23 6.85 26.29
N ASN A 37 20.11 6.55 25.61
CA ASN A 37 18.77 6.58 26.23
C ASN A 37 18.25 5.19 26.62
N GLU A 38 19.14 4.21 26.58
CA GLU A 38 18.90 2.82 26.92
C GLU A 38 17.81 2.16 26.05
N SER A 39 17.69 2.55 24.78
CA SER A 39 16.81 1.87 23.82
C SER A 39 17.41 0.55 23.34
N PHE A 40 18.74 0.51 23.19
CA PHE A 40 19.46 -0.65 22.69
C PHE A 40 20.51 -1.13 23.68
N GLU A 41 20.76 -2.43 23.67
CA GLU A 41 21.76 -3.09 24.51
C GLU A 41 22.53 -4.12 23.69
N LEU A 42 23.85 -4.11 23.82
CA LEU A 42 24.78 -5.09 23.23
C LEU A 42 25.29 -6.01 24.33
N GLY A 43 25.26 -7.31 24.09
CA GLY A 43 25.87 -8.29 25.00
C GLY A 43 25.78 -9.73 24.52
N PHE A 44 26.07 -10.66 25.44
CA PHE A 44 26.06 -12.09 25.16
C PHE A 44 24.70 -12.72 25.47
N PHE A 45 24.17 -13.49 24.53
CA PHE A 45 22.87 -14.16 24.65
C PHE A 45 22.87 -15.56 24.02
N SER A 46 21.81 -16.32 24.32
CA SER A 46 21.52 -17.62 23.74
C SER A 46 20.06 -17.61 23.27
N PRO A 47 19.78 -17.80 21.97
CA PRO A 47 18.41 -17.78 21.46
C PRO A 47 17.65 -19.05 21.87
N GLY A 48 16.41 -18.86 22.35
CA GLY A 48 15.48 -19.93 22.73
C GLY A 48 16.12 -21.04 23.58
N LYS A 49 16.24 -22.25 23.02
CA LYS A 49 16.80 -23.44 23.69
C LYS A 49 18.27 -23.71 23.37
N SER A 50 18.92 -22.82 22.61
CA SER A 50 20.31 -22.99 22.19
C SER A 50 21.26 -23.02 23.39
N LYS A 51 22.22 -23.94 23.36
CA LYS A 51 23.36 -23.95 24.29
C LYS A 51 24.53 -23.09 23.81
N SER A 52 24.50 -22.71 22.54
CA SER A 52 25.49 -21.83 21.91
C SER A 52 25.37 -20.41 22.45
N ARG A 53 26.48 -19.68 22.40
CA ARG A 53 26.56 -18.30 22.85
C ARG A 53 26.91 -17.35 21.70
N TYR A 54 26.19 -16.24 21.64
CA TYR A 54 26.30 -15.25 20.58
C TYR A 54 26.44 -13.85 21.17
N LEU A 55 27.18 -12.99 20.47
CA LEU A 55 27.20 -11.55 20.72
C LEU A 55 26.13 -10.91 19.83
N GLY A 56 25.22 -10.14 20.42
CA GLY A 56 24.14 -9.49 19.68
C GLY A 56 23.68 -8.18 20.30
N ILE A 57 22.88 -7.44 19.53
CA ILE A 57 22.22 -6.21 19.94
C ILE A 57 20.72 -6.47 19.99
N TRP A 58 20.03 -5.97 21.02
CA TRP A 58 18.58 -6.05 21.15
C TRP A 58 17.97 -4.75 21.64
N TYR A 59 16.66 -4.61 21.44
CA TYR A 59 15.87 -3.59 22.12
C TYR A 59 15.83 -3.86 23.63
N LYS A 60 16.35 -2.95 24.45
CA LYS A 60 16.43 -3.15 25.90
C LYS A 60 15.06 -3.09 26.58
N LYS A 61 14.23 -2.12 26.19
CA LYS A 61 12.93 -1.82 26.83
C LYS A 61 11.73 -2.42 26.11
N ILE A 62 11.91 -2.96 24.90
CA ILE A 62 10.82 -3.39 24.01
C ILE A 62 10.92 -4.90 23.70
N GLY A 63 9.76 -5.57 23.68
CA GLY A 63 9.61 -6.92 23.15
C GLY A 63 10.49 -7.97 23.82
N ASN A 64 10.62 -7.91 25.16
CA ASN A 64 11.45 -8.81 25.98
C ASN A 64 12.89 -8.99 25.45
N GLY A 65 13.52 -7.94 24.92
CA GLY A 65 14.87 -8.06 24.37
C GLY A 65 14.88 -8.54 22.91
N THR A 66 14.06 -7.94 22.05
CA THR A 66 14.03 -8.32 20.62
C THR A 66 15.41 -8.12 19.99
N VAL A 67 16.07 -9.22 19.61
CA VAL A 67 17.42 -9.22 19.01
C VAL A 67 17.36 -8.69 17.58
N ILE A 68 18.12 -7.64 17.29
CA ILE A 68 18.16 -6.95 16.01
C ILE A 68 19.39 -7.28 15.17
N TRP A 69 20.47 -7.71 15.81
CA TRP A 69 21.76 -7.95 15.16
C TRP A 69 22.56 -9.00 15.93
N VAL A 70 23.36 -9.80 15.21
CA VAL A 70 24.19 -10.87 15.76
C VAL A 70 25.53 -10.88 15.04
N ALA A 71 26.64 -10.75 15.77
CA ALA A 71 27.98 -10.68 15.20
C ALA A 71 28.45 -12.03 14.64
N ASN A 72 28.50 -13.04 15.52
CA ASN A 72 29.07 -14.35 15.25
C ASN A 72 27.99 -15.38 14.89
N ARG A 73 27.02 -14.98 14.05
CA ARG A 73 25.82 -15.77 13.75
C ARG A 73 26.14 -17.15 13.15
N ASP A 74 27.20 -17.26 12.35
CA ASP A 74 27.63 -18.50 11.70
C ASP A 74 28.74 -19.25 12.47
N ALA A 75 29.30 -18.62 13.52
CA ALA A 75 30.40 -19.15 14.33
C ALA A 75 30.09 -18.99 15.83
N PRO A 76 29.20 -19.83 16.39
CA PRO A 76 28.84 -19.74 17.81
C PRO A 76 30.00 -20.03 18.75
N LEU A 77 29.96 -19.43 19.93
CA LEU A 77 30.78 -19.83 21.07
C LEU A 77 30.14 -21.05 21.76
N SER A 78 30.96 -21.99 22.22
CA SER A 78 30.52 -23.21 22.90
C SER A 78 30.25 -23.03 24.40
N ASP A 79 30.69 -21.92 24.98
CA ASP A 79 30.62 -21.64 26.41
C ASP A 79 30.42 -20.13 26.69
N ARG A 80 30.51 -19.73 27.95
CA ARG A 80 30.37 -18.34 28.42
C ARG A 80 31.71 -17.60 28.56
N SER A 81 32.76 -18.09 27.92
CA SER A 81 34.11 -17.48 28.02
C SER A 81 34.34 -16.33 27.05
N GLY A 82 33.35 -16.02 26.22
CA GLY A 82 33.41 -14.99 25.18
C GLY A 82 33.87 -13.63 25.71
N ALA A 83 34.73 -12.96 24.94
CA ALA A 83 35.16 -11.59 25.21
C ALA A 83 35.22 -10.76 23.93
N LEU A 84 34.48 -9.64 23.88
CA LEU A 84 34.56 -8.64 22.81
C LEU A 84 35.56 -7.55 23.19
N ASN A 85 36.58 -7.37 22.35
CA ASN A 85 37.65 -6.40 22.56
C ASN A 85 37.89 -5.56 21.29
N ILE A 86 38.56 -4.42 21.45
CA ILE A 86 39.22 -3.73 20.34
C ILE A 86 40.66 -4.26 20.24
N SER A 87 41.07 -4.68 19.05
CA SER A 87 42.42 -5.16 18.78
C SER A 87 43.49 -4.12 19.15
N SER A 88 44.49 -4.55 19.93
CA SER A 88 45.61 -3.72 20.38
C SER A 88 46.60 -3.37 19.28
N GLN A 89 46.52 -4.00 18.09
CA GLN A 89 47.42 -3.78 16.96
C GLN A 89 47.14 -2.49 16.16
N GLY A 90 46.35 -1.55 16.71
CA GLY A 90 46.14 -0.22 16.12
C GLY A 90 45.32 -0.19 14.83
N ASN A 91 44.47 -1.21 14.60
CA ASN A 91 43.63 -1.30 13.42
C ASN A 91 42.14 -1.04 13.68
N GLY A 92 41.74 -0.67 14.90
CA GLY A 92 40.35 -0.42 15.27
C GLY A 92 39.40 -1.61 15.08
N THR A 93 39.96 -2.80 14.84
CA THR A 93 39.18 -4.01 14.60
C THR A 93 38.55 -4.49 15.90
N LEU A 94 37.23 -4.69 15.88
CA LEU A 94 36.52 -5.43 16.92
C LEU A 94 36.83 -6.91 16.76
N ILE A 95 37.19 -7.58 17.84
CA ILE A 95 37.48 -9.02 17.86
C ILE A 95 36.68 -9.70 18.96
N LEU A 96 36.07 -10.83 18.62
CA LEU A 96 35.41 -11.72 19.57
C LEU A 96 36.31 -12.92 19.82
N LEU A 97 36.70 -13.12 21.07
CA LEU A 97 37.61 -14.18 21.50
C LEU A 97 36.86 -15.30 22.25
N ASN A 98 37.37 -16.53 22.14
CA ASN A 98 36.94 -17.68 22.94
C ASN A 98 37.85 -17.91 24.18
N SER A 99 37.61 -19.00 24.93
CA SER A 99 38.37 -19.39 26.13
C SER A 99 39.87 -19.59 25.90
N THR A 100 40.27 -19.92 24.67
CA THR A 100 41.67 -20.11 24.28
C THR A 100 42.31 -18.86 23.68
N ASN A 101 41.63 -17.70 23.73
CA ASN A 101 41.98 -16.46 23.01
C ASN A 101 42.04 -16.61 21.48
N GLY A 102 41.36 -17.62 20.92
CA GLY A 102 41.15 -17.75 19.49
C GLY A 102 40.10 -16.75 19.01
N ILE A 103 40.33 -16.11 17.85
CA ILE A 103 39.39 -15.18 17.23
C ILE A 103 38.26 -15.98 16.58
N VAL A 104 37.04 -15.79 17.07
CA VAL A 104 35.82 -16.41 16.54
C VAL A 104 35.15 -15.51 15.50
N TRP A 105 35.23 -14.19 15.70
CA TRP A 105 34.70 -13.20 14.78
C TRP A 105 35.54 -11.92 14.85
N SER A 106 35.63 -11.19 13.74
CA SER A 106 36.29 -9.88 13.70
C SER A 106 35.61 -8.94 12.72
N SER A 107 35.59 -7.65 13.03
CA SER A 107 35.21 -6.62 12.05
C SER A 107 36.33 -6.35 11.05
N ASN A 108 36.01 -5.71 9.92
CA ASN A 108 37.02 -5.19 9.00
C ASN A 108 36.98 -3.66 9.06
N ALA A 109 37.71 -3.09 10.03
CA ALA A 109 37.76 -1.66 10.27
C ALA A 109 39.01 -1.03 9.65
N SER A 110 38.88 0.20 9.18
CA SER A 110 40.01 1.03 8.75
C SER A 110 40.94 1.36 9.92
N ARG A 111 42.24 1.49 9.64
CA ARG A 111 43.27 1.70 10.68
C ARG A 111 43.13 3.08 11.33
N THR A 112 43.25 3.14 12.65
CA THR A 112 43.28 4.39 13.44
C THR A 112 44.16 4.22 14.68
N ARG A 113 44.72 5.34 15.16
CA ARG A 113 45.50 5.38 16.41
C ARG A 113 44.63 5.44 17.67
N ASN A 114 43.38 5.90 17.59
CA ASN A 114 42.50 6.05 18.76
C ASN A 114 41.12 5.41 18.49
N PRO A 115 41.05 4.09 18.27
CA PRO A 115 39.77 3.45 18.00
C PRO A 115 38.88 3.46 19.24
N VAL A 116 37.63 3.83 19.03
CA VAL A 116 36.56 3.77 20.02
C VAL A 116 35.36 3.10 19.39
N ALA A 117 34.77 2.13 20.09
CA ALA A 117 33.52 1.49 19.67
C ALA A 117 32.36 2.05 20.48
N VAL A 118 31.26 2.44 19.81
CA VAL A 118 30.11 3.10 20.43
C VAL A 118 28.82 2.45 19.94
N LEU A 119 27.92 2.13 20.87
CA LEU A 119 26.55 1.72 20.56
C LEU A 119 25.65 2.96 20.48
N LEU A 120 25.25 3.33 19.26
CA LEU A 120 24.41 4.50 19.03
C LEU A 120 22.95 4.24 19.39
N GLU A 121 22.21 5.33 19.61
CA GLU A 121 20.77 5.31 19.92
C GLU A 121 19.90 4.81 18.73
N SER A 122 20.48 4.67 17.54
CA SER A 122 19.85 3.99 16.40
C SER A 122 19.93 2.46 16.48
N GLY A 123 20.73 1.91 17.40
CA GLY A 123 21.10 0.49 17.44
C GLY A 123 22.32 0.14 16.58
N ASN A 124 22.93 1.14 15.92
CA ASN A 124 24.17 0.95 15.15
C ASN A 124 25.39 0.88 16.09
N LEU A 125 26.13 -0.23 16.05
CA LEU A 125 27.41 -0.35 16.71
C LEU A 125 28.48 0.12 15.74
N VAL A 126 29.18 1.20 16.08
CA VAL A 126 30.17 1.83 15.19
C VAL A 126 31.56 1.78 15.81
N VAL A 127 32.58 1.74 14.96
CA VAL A 127 33.97 2.06 15.31
C VAL A 127 34.33 3.37 14.64
N LYS A 128 34.88 4.31 15.41
CA LYS A 128 35.37 5.59 14.91
C LYS A 128 36.69 5.98 15.57
N ASP A 129 37.36 7.00 15.03
CA ASP A 129 38.48 7.64 15.72
C ASP A 129 37.92 8.55 16.82
N GLY A 130 38.33 8.31 18.06
CA GLY A 130 37.85 9.05 19.23
C GLY A 130 38.23 10.54 19.23
N LYS A 131 39.13 10.96 18.34
CA LYS A 131 39.49 12.38 18.14
C LYS A 131 38.80 13.01 16.95
N ASP A 132 38.11 12.23 16.12
CA ASP A 132 37.40 12.79 14.99
C ASP A 132 36.17 13.56 15.47
N ILE A 133 35.95 14.71 14.85
CA ILE A 133 34.86 15.64 15.15
C ILE A 133 33.67 15.31 14.25
N ASP A 134 33.90 14.69 13.09
CA ASP A 134 32.83 14.25 12.19
C ASP A 134 32.05 13.09 12.83
N PRO A 135 30.76 13.26 13.17
CA PRO A 135 29.97 12.23 13.81
C PRO A 135 29.68 11.03 12.89
N ASP A 136 29.80 11.19 11.57
CA ASP A 136 29.39 10.20 10.57
C ASP A 136 30.57 9.48 9.90
N ASN A 137 31.81 9.87 10.20
CA ASN A 137 33.01 9.21 9.68
C ASN A 137 33.32 7.91 10.44
N PHE A 138 32.60 6.84 10.09
CA PHE A 138 32.78 5.51 10.69
C PHE A 138 33.86 4.70 9.97
N LEU A 139 34.74 4.07 10.76
CA LEU A 139 35.74 3.11 10.28
C LEU A 139 35.13 1.73 10.04
N TRP A 140 34.04 1.42 10.76
CA TRP A 140 33.20 0.23 10.62
C TRP A 140 31.85 0.48 11.29
N GLN A 141 30.77 -0.14 10.80
CA GLN A 141 29.45 -0.08 11.42
C GLN A 141 28.66 -1.38 11.27
N SER A 142 27.86 -1.75 12.27
CA SER A 142 27.03 -2.96 12.21
C SER A 142 25.91 -2.85 11.17
N PHE A 143 25.44 -1.63 10.87
CA PHE A 143 24.42 -1.39 9.84
C PHE A 143 24.85 -1.78 8.41
N ASP A 144 26.15 -1.95 8.17
CA ASP A 144 26.68 -2.47 6.91
C ASP A 144 26.59 -4.00 6.80
N TYR A 145 26.30 -4.69 7.91
CA TYR A 145 26.22 -6.14 8.00
C TYR A 145 24.91 -6.57 8.70
N PRO A 146 23.73 -6.36 8.06
CA PRO A 146 22.46 -6.73 8.65
C PRO A 146 22.35 -8.22 8.95
N SER A 147 21.53 -8.58 9.94
CA SER A 147 21.17 -9.98 10.21
C SER A 147 19.84 -10.31 9.51
N HIS A 148 18.78 -10.54 10.28
CA HIS A 148 17.44 -10.86 9.81
C HIS A 148 16.48 -9.65 9.85
N ILE A 149 16.96 -8.50 10.32
CA ILE A 149 16.15 -7.30 10.52
C ILE A 149 16.78 -6.11 9.77
N LEU A 150 15.92 -5.34 9.09
CA LEU A 150 16.21 -4.01 8.59
C LEU A 150 15.53 -2.99 9.52
N LEU A 151 16.34 -2.23 10.24
CA LEU A 151 15.92 -1.11 11.09
C LEU A 151 15.84 0.20 10.33
N ALA A 152 15.22 1.19 10.97
CA ALA A 152 15.20 2.54 10.45
C ALA A 152 16.63 3.10 10.31
N GLY A 153 16.89 3.79 9.20
CA GLY A 153 18.21 4.33 8.87
C GLY A 153 19.19 3.34 8.25
N MET A 154 18.95 2.02 8.35
CA MET A 154 19.79 1.01 7.68
C MET A 154 19.61 1.06 6.16
N LYS A 155 20.72 0.95 5.42
CA LYS A 155 20.70 0.85 3.96
C LYS A 155 20.55 -0.61 3.54
N LEU A 156 19.53 -0.90 2.73
CA LEU A 156 19.37 -2.14 1.99
C LEU A 156 19.80 -1.90 0.54
N GLY A 157 20.83 -2.58 0.05
CA GLY A 157 21.35 -2.40 -1.31
C GLY A 157 22.88 -2.43 -1.38
N VAL A 158 23.42 -1.97 -2.50
CA VAL A 158 24.81 -2.20 -2.90
C VAL A 158 25.58 -0.89 -2.97
N ASN A 159 26.76 -0.86 -2.35
CA ASN A 159 27.77 0.15 -2.67
C ASN A 159 28.55 -0.34 -3.90
N LEU A 160 28.44 0.39 -5.01
CA LEU A 160 29.02 0.02 -6.31
C LEU A 160 30.54 0.23 -6.35
N VAL A 161 31.08 1.09 -5.48
CA VAL A 161 32.52 1.36 -5.39
C VAL A 161 33.25 0.25 -4.62
N THR A 162 32.72 -0.15 -3.46
CA THR A 162 33.36 -1.15 -2.60
C THR A 162 32.89 -2.57 -2.85
N GLY A 163 31.77 -2.74 -3.56
CA GLY A 163 31.11 -4.03 -3.76
C GLY A 163 30.32 -4.53 -2.54
N LEU A 164 30.22 -3.73 -1.47
CA LEU A 164 29.48 -4.12 -0.27
C LEU A 164 27.98 -4.21 -0.55
N ASN A 165 27.43 -5.42 -0.46
CA ASN A 165 26.01 -5.69 -0.62
C ASN A 165 25.32 -5.91 0.73
N ARG A 166 24.38 -5.02 1.07
CA ARG A 166 23.59 -5.05 2.31
C ARG A 166 22.22 -5.66 2.01
N PHE A 167 21.97 -6.82 2.59
CA PHE A 167 20.71 -7.56 2.49
C PHE A 167 20.33 -8.10 3.87
N ILE A 168 19.05 -8.47 4.05
CA ILE A 168 18.61 -9.22 5.22
C ILE A 168 18.44 -10.70 4.86
N SER A 169 18.76 -11.59 5.78
CA SER A 169 18.62 -13.03 5.62
C SER A 169 17.98 -13.69 6.81
N SER A 170 17.17 -14.74 6.58
CA SER A 170 16.53 -15.47 7.67
C SER A 170 17.57 -16.14 8.58
N TRP A 171 17.16 -16.38 9.81
CA TRP A 171 17.79 -17.36 10.68
C TRP A 171 17.38 -18.77 10.25
N LYS A 172 18.24 -19.78 10.49
CA LYS A 172 17.90 -21.19 10.24
C LYS A 172 16.72 -21.67 11.08
N SER A 173 16.61 -21.18 12.32
CA SER A 173 15.48 -21.47 13.20
C SER A 173 15.36 -20.40 14.29
N THR A 174 14.36 -20.54 15.16
CA THR A 174 14.24 -19.68 16.35
C THR A 174 15.37 -19.86 17.37
N ASP A 175 16.10 -20.98 17.31
CA ASP A 175 17.19 -21.35 18.23
C ASP A 175 18.59 -21.26 17.56
N ASP A 176 18.66 -20.97 16.25
CA ASP A 176 19.90 -20.92 15.48
C ASP A 176 19.92 -19.67 14.56
N PRO A 177 20.70 -18.63 14.93
CA PRO A 177 20.76 -17.38 14.19
C PRO A 177 21.65 -17.43 12.94
N ALA A 178 22.31 -18.56 12.67
CA ALA A 178 23.10 -18.75 11.46
C ALA A 178 22.27 -18.41 10.22
N GLN A 179 22.94 -17.93 9.18
CA GLN A 179 22.29 -17.57 7.94
C GLN A 179 21.67 -18.80 7.26
N ASP A 180 20.44 -18.64 6.79
CA ASP A 180 19.71 -19.59 5.97
C ASP A 180 19.45 -19.02 4.56
N ASP A 181 18.78 -19.81 3.72
CA ASP A 181 18.68 -19.57 2.27
C ASP A 181 17.75 -18.40 1.87
N TYR A 182 16.91 -17.89 2.77
CA TYR A 182 15.99 -16.79 2.45
C TYR A 182 16.67 -15.44 2.56
N VAL A 183 16.70 -14.69 1.45
CA VAL A 183 17.39 -13.39 1.35
C VAL A 183 16.48 -12.36 0.71
N TYR A 184 16.45 -11.16 1.27
CA TYR A 184 15.80 -10.00 0.67
C TYR A 184 16.81 -8.86 0.51
N GLY A 185 16.90 -8.31 -0.71
CA GLY A 185 17.87 -7.27 -1.05
C GLY A 185 17.56 -6.62 -2.40
N ILE A 186 18.49 -5.78 -2.86
CA ILE A 186 18.40 -5.12 -4.17
C ILE A 186 19.32 -5.85 -5.15
N ASP A 187 18.75 -6.24 -6.31
CA ASP A 187 19.51 -6.66 -7.48
C ASP A 187 19.87 -5.40 -8.29
N PRO A 188 21.16 -5.07 -8.46
CA PRO A 188 21.58 -3.89 -9.21
C PRO A 188 21.61 -4.11 -10.73
N SER A 189 21.31 -5.32 -11.22
CA SER A 189 21.38 -5.64 -12.65
C SER A 189 20.35 -4.86 -13.46
N GLY A 190 20.78 -4.27 -14.58
CA GLY A 190 19.92 -3.44 -15.43
C GLY A 190 19.42 -2.22 -14.65
N VAL A 191 18.11 -2.11 -14.47
CA VAL A 191 17.52 -1.11 -13.57
C VAL A 191 17.27 -1.78 -12.22
N PRO A 192 17.80 -1.24 -11.11
CA PRO A 192 17.79 -1.96 -9.84
C PRO A 192 16.39 -2.33 -9.34
N GLN A 193 16.30 -3.52 -8.73
CA GLN A 193 15.03 -4.09 -8.26
C GLN A 193 15.14 -4.69 -6.87
N ALA A 194 14.10 -4.50 -6.05
CA ALA A 194 13.98 -5.24 -4.80
C ALA A 194 13.45 -6.67 -5.07
N VAL A 195 14.15 -7.65 -4.50
CA VAL A 195 13.93 -9.08 -4.77
C VAL A 195 14.07 -9.92 -3.52
N PHE A 196 13.21 -10.91 -3.41
CA PHE A 196 13.21 -11.94 -2.38
C PHE A 196 13.58 -13.29 -3.01
N ARG A 197 14.60 -13.95 -2.46
CA ARG A 197 15.17 -15.19 -2.98
C ARG A 197 15.18 -16.29 -1.92
N LYS A 198 15.13 -17.54 -2.39
CA LYS A 198 15.52 -18.72 -1.65
C LYS A 198 16.68 -19.39 -2.39
N GLY A 199 17.89 -19.31 -1.84
CA GLY A 199 19.10 -19.69 -2.55
C GLY A 199 19.28 -18.85 -3.83
N SER A 200 19.48 -19.50 -4.97
CA SER A 200 19.59 -18.84 -6.28
C SER A 200 18.25 -18.46 -6.92
N THR A 201 17.13 -18.96 -6.38
CA THR A 201 15.81 -18.81 -7.02
C THR A 201 15.07 -17.59 -6.50
N ILE A 202 14.59 -16.73 -7.40
CA ILE A 202 13.72 -15.61 -7.06
C ILE A 202 12.32 -16.16 -6.74
N ARG A 203 11.81 -15.80 -5.57
CA ARG A 203 10.46 -16.17 -5.11
C ARG A 203 9.47 -15.05 -5.32
N TYR A 204 9.91 -13.82 -5.08
CA TYR A 204 9.11 -12.62 -5.25
C TYR A 204 10.00 -11.47 -5.74
N ARG A 205 9.43 -10.62 -6.60
CA ARG A 205 10.06 -9.39 -7.07
C ARG A 205 9.14 -8.22 -6.75
N ALA A 206 9.60 -7.32 -5.89
CA ALA A 206 8.95 -6.03 -5.66
C ALA A 206 9.16 -5.08 -6.86
N GLY A 207 10.25 -5.27 -7.61
CA GLY A 207 10.50 -4.59 -8.87
C GLY A 207 11.28 -3.30 -8.71
N SER A 208 11.27 -2.45 -9.74
CA SER A 208 11.99 -1.19 -9.74
C SER A 208 11.29 -0.14 -8.86
N TRP A 209 12.04 0.88 -8.44
CA TRP A 209 11.49 2.04 -7.76
C TRP A 209 10.85 2.99 -8.78
N ASN A 210 9.60 3.41 -8.55
CA ASN A 210 8.86 4.28 -9.48
C ASN A 210 8.85 5.77 -9.08
N GLY A 211 9.66 6.16 -8.10
CA GLY A 211 9.68 7.51 -7.52
C GLY A 211 8.89 7.64 -6.21
N LEU A 212 7.93 6.75 -5.95
CA LEU A 212 7.10 6.72 -4.75
C LEU A 212 7.26 5.44 -3.92
N HIS A 213 7.27 4.29 -4.60
CA HIS A 213 7.35 2.96 -4.01
C HIS A 213 7.91 1.94 -5.01
N TRP A 214 8.08 0.69 -4.58
CA TRP A 214 8.38 -0.41 -5.49
C TRP A 214 7.16 -0.76 -6.34
N THR A 215 7.34 -1.05 -7.63
CA THR A 215 6.22 -1.31 -8.58
C THR A 215 5.26 -2.43 -8.16
N GLY A 216 5.75 -3.44 -7.43
CA GLY A 216 4.99 -4.57 -6.91
C GLY A 216 4.61 -4.43 -5.43
N MET A 217 4.88 -3.27 -4.81
CA MET A 217 4.44 -2.94 -3.46
C MET A 217 3.71 -1.59 -3.41
N PRO A 218 2.60 -1.41 -4.13
CA PRO A 218 1.83 -0.17 -4.12
C PRO A 218 1.30 0.24 -2.73
N GLN A 219 1.14 -0.72 -1.82
CA GLN A 219 0.78 -0.50 -0.43
C GLN A 219 1.86 0.22 0.40
N LEU A 220 3.10 0.26 -0.10
CA LEU A 220 4.23 0.89 0.57
C LEU A 220 4.17 2.42 0.41
N GLN A 221 3.19 3.06 1.06
CA GLN A 221 2.97 4.50 1.03
C GLN A 221 3.55 5.19 2.26
N PRO A 222 4.08 6.43 2.13
CA PRO A 222 4.45 7.24 3.28
C PRO A 222 3.29 7.36 4.26
N ASN A 223 3.57 7.21 5.55
CA ASN A 223 2.54 7.30 6.59
C ASN A 223 3.11 8.03 7.81
N PRO A 224 2.28 8.35 8.82
CA PRO A 224 2.74 9.12 10.00
C PRO A 224 3.84 8.45 10.84
N VAL A 225 4.16 7.18 10.61
CA VAL A 225 5.19 6.42 11.34
C VAL A 225 6.54 6.47 10.63
N TYR A 226 6.56 6.25 9.31
CA TYR A 226 7.82 6.17 8.54
C TYR A 226 7.72 6.74 7.12
N THR A 227 8.86 7.20 6.62
CA THR A 227 9.10 7.59 5.23
C THR A 227 10.13 6.68 4.59
N PHE A 228 10.26 6.78 3.26
CA PHE A 228 11.19 6.01 2.47
C PHE A 228 12.16 6.91 1.74
N GLU A 229 13.36 6.39 1.53
CA GLU A 229 14.37 6.99 0.70
C GLU A 229 14.96 5.92 -0.20
N TYR A 230 15.04 6.23 -1.48
CA TYR A 230 15.68 5.41 -2.48
C TYR A 230 16.70 6.27 -3.22
N VAL A 231 17.92 5.75 -3.32
CA VAL A 231 19.04 6.39 -4.03
C VAL A 231 19.58 5.38 -5.02
N SER A 232 19.83 5.85 -6.24
CA SER A 232 20.47 5.08 -7.30
C SER A 232 21.35 6.02 -8.10
N ASN A 233 22.66 5.94 -7.90
CA ASN A 233 23.66 6.73 -8.60
C ASN A 233 24.91 5.88 -8.91
N GLU A 234 25.98 6.51 -9.41
CA GLU A 234 27.22 5.83 -9.78
C GLU A 234 27.98 5.18 -8.60
N ASN A 235 27.74 5.63 -7.37
CA ASN A 235 28.46 5.17 -6.18
C ASN A 235 27.68 4.12 -5.39
N GLU A 236 26.36 4.27 -5.27
CA GLU A 236 25.52 3.37 -4.49
C GLU A 236 24.08 3.30 -4.98
N VAL A 237 23.47 2.13 -4.75
CA VAL A 237 22.05 1.88 -4.91
C VAL A 237 21.53 1.36 -3.58
N PHE A 238 20.64 2.11 -2.93
CA PHE A 238 20.05 1.65 -1.69
C PHE A 238 18.63 2.14 -1.48
N TYR A 239 17.91 1.38 -0.67
CA TYR A 239 16.67 1.75 -0.04
C TYR A 239 16.86 1.81 1.46
N ARG A 240 16.26 2.81 2.11
CA ARG A 240 16.09 2.83 3.56
C ARG A 240 14.74 3.41 3.91
N PHE A 241 14.27 3.10 5.12
CA PHE A 241 13.14 3.80 5.70
C PHE A 241 13.60 4.57 6.94
N ASN A 242 12.96 5.69 7.22
CA ASN A 242 13.25 6.55 8.37
C ASN A 242 11.97 6.71 9.19
N LEU A 243 12.09 6.78 10.52
CA LEU A 243 10.95 7.06 11.39
C LEU A 243 10.66 8.57 11.39
N ILE A 244 9.39 8.96 11.23
CA ILE A 244 8.96 10.36 11.37
C ILE A 244 8.88 10.72 12.86
N LYS A 245 8.26 9.82 13.64
CA LYS A 245 8.22 9.90 15.11
C LYS A 245 9.14 8.83 15.66
N SER A 246 10.26 9.23 16.25
CA SER A 246 11.23 8.31 16.86
C SER A 246 10.63 7.44 17.97
N SER A 247 9.47 7.81 18.52
CA SER A 247 8.79 7.08 19.59
C SER A 247 8.03 5.82 19.13
N VAL A 248 7.88 5.57 17.83
CA VAL A 248 7.14 4.38 17.33
C VAL A 248 8.11 3.44 16.60
N PRO A 249 8.70 2.45 17.31
CA PRO A 249 9.59 1.47 16.72
C PRO A 249 8.92 0.71 15.58
N SER A 250 9.61 0.61 14.43
CA SER A 250 9.19 -0.20 13.29
C SER A 250 10.40 -0.86 12.66
N MET A 251 10.21 -2.08 12.17
CA MET A 251 11.27 -2.89 11.57
C MET A 251 10.71 -3.77 10.45
N MET A 252 11.56 -4.14 9.50
CA MET A 252 11.27 -5.22 8.57
C MET A 252 12.07 -6.45 9.01
N VAL A 253 11.39 -7.58 9.24
CA VAL A 253 11.97 -8.81 9.75
C VAL A 253 11.80 -9.94 8.74
N MET A 254 12.86 -10.71 8.53
CA MET A 254 12.84 -11.98 7.80
C MET A 254 12.79 -13.13 8.80
N ASN A 255 11.63 -13.78 8.93
CA ASN A 255 11.49 -14.90 9.86
C ASN A 255 12.12 -16.20 9.30
N PRO A 256 12.38 -17.22 10.15
CA PRO A 256 12.95 -18.50 9.70
C PRO A 256 12.11 -19.28 8.68
N LEU A 257 10.82 -18.96 8.55
CA LEU A 257 9.92 -19.59 7.58
C LEU A 257 10.02 -18.95 6.19
N GLY A 258 10.82 -17.90 6.03
CA GLY A 258 10.95 -17.17 4.77
C GLY A 258 9.77 -16.26 4.49
N ASP A 259 9.13 -15.72 5.55
CA ASP A 259 8.02 -14.77 5.43
C ASP A 259 8.46 -13.38 5.96
N PRO A 260 8.88 -12.48 5.05
CA PRO A 260 9.30 -11.14 5.41
C PRO A 260 8.12 -10.22 5.71
N GLN A 261 8.16 -9.58 6.87
CA GLN A 261 7.08 -8.73 7.36
C GLN A 261 7.60 -7.41 7.90
N ARG A 262 6.79 -6.36 7.74
CA ARG A 262 6.96 -5.12 8.50
C ARG A 262 6.19 -5.19 9.81
N LEU A 263 6.89 -5.02 10.93
CA LEU A 263 6.30 -5.00 12.26
C LEU A 263 6.48 -3.63 12.88
N THR A 264 5.46 -3.19 13.62
CA THR A 264 5.47 -1.96 14.41
C THR A 264 5.12 -2.32 15.85
N TRP A 265 5.79 -1.66 16.79
CA TRP A 265 5.54 -1.88 18.20
C TRP A 265 4.22 -1.23 18.61
N MET A 266 3.29 -2.03 19.14
CA MET A 266 1.99 -1.58 19.60
C MET A 266 2.03 -1.40 21.12
N GLU A 267 2.13 -0.14 21.56
CA GLU A 267 2.27 0.20 22.99
C GLU A 267 1.08 -0.31 23.83
N GLN A 268 -0.13 -0.32 23.27
CA GLN A 268 -1.33 -0.77 23.97
C GLN A 268 -1.32 -2.28 24.27
N THR A 269 -0.76 -3.09 23.37
CA THR A 269 -0.75 -4.56 23.50
C THR A 269 0.62 -5.10 23.91
N GLN A 270 1.64 -4.23 23.98
CA GLN A 270 3.03 -4.56 24.27
C GLN A 270 3.55 -5.69 23.36
N LYS A 271 3.23 -5.61 22.06
CA LYS A 271 3.58 -6.62 21.07
C LYS A 271 3.98 -5.98 19.75
N TRP A 272 4.87 -6.66 19.04
CA TRP A 272 5.11 -6.43 17.63
C TRP A 272 3.91 -6.90 16.83
N ALA A 273 3.34 -6.03 16.01
CA ALA A 273 2.22 -6.37 15.15
C ALA A 273 2.36 -5.71 13.76
N PRO A 274 1.74 -6.28 12.73
CA PRO A 274 1.49 -5.61 11.46
C PRO A 274 0.81 -4.25 11.68
N PHE A 275 1.39 -3.16 11.18
CA PHE A 275 0.76 -1.83 11.27
C PHE A 275 -0.45 -1.72 10.34
N VAL A 276 -0.39 -2.41 9.20
CA VAL A 276 -1.47 -2.50 8.21
C VAL A 276 -1.74 -3.97 7.88
N PRO A 277 -2.95 -4.33 7.39
CA PRO A 277 -3.28 -5.71 7.03
C PRO A 277 -2.30 -6.34 6.03
N PHE A 278 -1.71 -5.52 5.15
CA PHE A 278 -0.80 -5.94 4.08
C PHE A 278 0.67 -5.69 4.44
N SER A 279 1.15 -6.32 5.52
CA SER A 279 2.52 -6.12 6.01
C SER A 279 3.54 -7.15 5.48
N GLY A 280 3.11 -8.18 4.76
CA GLY A 280 3.97 -9.17 4.10
C GLY A 280 4.43 -8.74 2.70
N LEU A 281 5.47 -9.39 2.16
CA LEU A 281 5.90 -9.18 0.76
C LEU A 281 5.00 -9.91 -0.26
N ILE A 282 4.55 -11.12 0.06
CA ILE A 282 3.70 -11.95 -0.82
C ILE A 282 2.28 -11.88 -0.27
N LEU A 283 1.40 -11.16 -0.96
CA LEU A 283 0.02 -10.92 -0.54
C LEU A 283 -0.95 -11.91 -1.20
N ASP A 284 -0.65 -12.31 -2.43
CA ASP A 284 -1.46 -13.25 -3.19
C ASP A 284 -0.61 -14.15 -4.11
N GLN A 285 -1.28 -15.06 -4.83
CA GLN A 285 -0.60 -16.01 -5.71
C GLN A 285 0.13 -15.32 -6.87
N CYS A 286 -0.35 -14.17 -7.36
CA CYS A 286 0.27 -13.42 -8.45
C CYS A 286 1.58 -12.73 -8.05
N ASP A 287 1.91 -12.68 -6.77
CA ASP A 287 3.20 -12.16 -6.29
C ASP A 287 4.33 -13.18 -6.51
N ASN A 288 4.03 -14.46 -6.72
CA ASN A 288 5.04 -15.46 -7.07
C ASN A 288 5.72 -15.09 -8.38
N TYR A 289 7.06 -15.03 -8.34
CA TYR A 289 7.86 -14.58 -9.46
C TYR A 289 7.59 -15.41 -10.72
N ALA A 290 7.28 -14.70 -11.81
CA ALA A 290 7.09 -15.26 -13.15
C ALA A 290 6.01 -16.35 -13.26
N LEU A 291 4.97 -16.30 -12.43
CA LEU A 291 3.87 -17.29 -12.43
C LEU A 291 3.25 -17.52 -13.82
N CYS A 292 3.07 -16.47 -14.62
CA CYS A 292 2.35 -16.52 -15.90
C CYS A 292 3.25 -16.64 -17.14
N GLY A 293 4.57 -16.73 -16.97
CA GLY A 293 5.51 -16.73 -18.10
C GLY A 293 5.59 -15.38 -18.83
N ALA A 294 6.22 -15.40 -20.01
CA ALA A 294 6.45 -14.20 -20.84
C ALA A 294 5.16 -13.67 -21.47
N TYR A 295 5.05 -12.34 -21.59
CA TYR A 295 3.94 -11.65 -22.26
C TYR A 295 2.54 -12.03 -21.77
N ALA A 296 2.44 -12.46 -20.52
CA ALA A 296 1.20 -12.71 -19.82
C ALA A 296 1.16 -11.88 -18.53
N VAL A 297 -0.06 -11.51 -18.14
CA VAL A 297 -0.32 -10.78 -16.90
C VAL A 297 -1.08 -11.68 -15.94
N CYS A 298 -0.71 -11.62 -14.66
CA CYS A 298 -1.45 -12.28 -13.61
C CYS A 298 -2.52 -11.35 -13.03
N ASN A 299 -3.75 -11.86 -12.89
CA ASN A 299 -4.78 -11.21 -12.10
C ASN A 299 -5.36 -12.18 -11.07
N MET A 300 -5.77 -11.64 -9.92
CA MET A 300 -6.47 -12.41 -8.90
C MET A 300 -7.97 -12.34 -9.19
N ASN A 301 -8.58 -13.49 -9.51
CA ASN A 301 -10.03 -13.58 -9.71
C ASN A 301 -10.61 -14.64 -8.76
N SER A 302 -11.62 -14.26 -7.96
CA SER A 302 -12.35 -15.15 -7.04
C SER A 302 -11.45 -16.13 -6.25
N ASN A 303 -10.32 -15.65 -5.72
CA ASN A 303 -9.32 -16.38 -4.92
C ASN A 303 -8.37 -17.33 -5.68
N SER A 304 -8.30 -17.26 -7.01
CA SER A 304 -7.27 -17.97 -7.80
C SER A 304 -6.50 -17.02 -8.70
N ALA A 305 -5.19 -17.24 -8.83
CA ALA A 305 -4.40 -16.54 -9.84
C ALA A 305 -4.80 -17.05 -11.23
N LYS A 306 -5.14 -16.12 -12.11
CA LYS A 306 -5.39 -16.40 -13.52
C LYS A 306 -4.36 -15.66 -14.36
N CYS A 307 -3.79 -16.39 -15.31
CA CYS A 307 -2.85 -15.85 -16.27
C CYS A 307 -3.57 -15.59 -17.59
N GLU A 308 -3.39 -14.38 -18.11
CA GLU A 308 -3.96 -13.96 -19.39
C GLU A 308 -2.85 -13.41 -20.29
N CYS A 309 -2.79 -13.87 -21.54
CA CYS A 309 -1.91 -13.27 -22.52
C CYS A 309 -2.27 -11.79 -22.72
N LEU A 310 -1.27 -10.95 -22.94
CA LEU A 310 -1.54 -9.57 -23.36
C LEU A 310 -2.35 -9.57 -24.68
N GLU A 311 -3.28 -8.62 -24.83
CA GLU A 311 -4.02 -8.45 -26.10
C GLU A 311 -3.04 -8.35 -27.29
N GLY A 312 -3.25 -9.17 -28.32
CA GLY A 312 -2.35 -9.35 -29.48
C GLY A 312 -1.29 -10.45 -29.32
N PHE A 313 -1.31 -11.17 -28.20
CA PHE A 313 -0.49 -12.35 -27.93
C PHE A 313 -1.37 -13.60 -27.81
N VAL A 314 -0.75 -14.77 -27.98
CA VAL A 314 -1.39 -16.09 -27.88
C VAL A 314 -0.51 -17.04 -27.07
N PRO A 315 -1.08 -18.05 -26.39
CA PRO A 315 -0.29 -19.02 -25.63
C PRO A 315 0.76 -19.68 -26.53
N LYS A 316 1.99 -19.78 -26.03
CA LYS A 316 3.08 -20.45 -26.75
C LYS A 316 2.80 -21.94 -26.91
N SER A 317 2.23 -22.54 -25.87
CA SER A 317 1.87 -23.96 -25.78
C SER A 317 0.39 -24.09 -25.40
N PRO A 318 -0.56 -24.03 -26.37
CA PRO A 318 -2.00 -24.02 -26.07
C PRO A 318 -2.48 -25.23 -25.26
N SER A 319 -1.95 -26.42 -25.53
CA SER A 319 -2.30 -27.65 -24.81
C SER A 319 -1.94 -27.61 -23.33
N GLU A 320 -0.77 -27.05 -22.99
CA GLU A 320 -0.33 -26.90 -21.59
C GLU A 320 -1.08 -25.77 -20.90
N TRP A 321 -1.33 -24.68 -21.64
CA TRP A 321 -2.16 -23.56 -21.18
C TRP A 321 -3.54 -24.07 -20.74
N ASP A 322 -4.20 -24.90 -21.53
CA ASP A 322 -5.52 -25.43 -21.19
C ASP A 322 -5.50 -26.38 -19.98
N LEU A 323 -4.33 -26.99 -19.70
CA LEU A 323 -4.08 -27.83 -18.51
C LEU A 323 -3.62 -27.03 -17.28
N LEU A 324 -3.74 -25.70 -17.31
CA LEU A 324 -3.36 -24.76 -16.24
C LEU A 324 -1.85 -24.58 -16.03
N ASP A 325 -0.99 -25.15 -16.87
CA ASP A 325 0.44 -24.79 -16.90
C ASP A 325 0.63 -23.55 -17.79
N LYS A 326 1.06 -22.46 -17.17
CA LYS A 326 1.20 -21.14 -17.81
C LYS A 326 2.67 -20.71 -17.90
N SER A 327 3.60 -21.57 -17.49
CA SER A 327 5.02 -21.24 -17.34
C SER A 327 5.68 -20.82 -18.65
N ASP A 328 5.26 -21.41 -19.77
CA ASP A 328 5.76 -21.14 -21.12
C ASP A 328 5.32 -19.76 -21.67
N GLY A 329 4.34 -19.13 -21.03
CA GLY A 329 3.84 -17.81 -21.39
C GLY A 329 3.17 -17.73 -22.76
N CYS A 330 3.31 -16.56 -23.37
CA CYS A 330 2.66 -16.18 -24.62
C CYS A 330 3.68 -15.66 -25.63
N VAL A 331 3.32 -15.75 -26.91
CA VAL A 331 4.08 -15.21 -28.03
C VAL A 331 3.21 -14.26 -28.84
N ARG A 332 3.84 -13.39 -29.63
CA ARG A 332 3.14 -12.46 -30.51
C ARG A 332 2.30 -13.24 -31.51
N ARG A 333 1.04 -12.83 -31.68
CA ARG A 333 0.19 -13.39 -32.74
C ARG A 333 0.69 -13.00 -34.13
N THR A 334 1.07 -11.73 -34.28
CA THR A 334 1.64 -11.17 -35.50
C THR A 334 3.07 -10.70 -35.25
N GLN A 335 3.98 -11.04 -36.18
CA GLN A 335 5.38 -10.64 -36.10
C GLN A 335 5.52 -9.12 -36.27
N LEU A 336 6.55 -8.55 -35.64
CA LEU A 336 6.89 -7.14 -35.75
C LEU A 336 7.51 -6.84 -37.11
N ASP A 337 7.25 -5.63 -37.61
CA ASP A 337 7.88 -5.08 -38.80
C ASP A 337 8.46 -3.71 -38.44
N CYS A 338 9.69 -3.74 -37.94
CA CYS A 338 10.38 -2.58 -37.41
C CYS A 338 10.49 -1.43 -38.42
N GLU A 339 10.61 -1.75 -39.71
CA GLU A 339 10.81 -0.77 -40.79
C GLU A 339 9.48 -0.16 -41.27
N HIS A 340 8.39 -0.94 -41.26
CA HIS A 340 7.11 -0.55 -41.87
C HIS A 340 6.01 -0.18 -40.87
N GLY A 341 6.38 0.24 -39.66
CA GLY A 341 5.47 1.01 -38.80
C GLY A 341 4.87 0.27 -37.60
N ASP A 342 5.65 -0.55 -36.91
CA ASP A 342 5.30 -0.96 -35.54
C ASP A 342 4.79 0.23 -34.69
N GLY A 343 3.83 -0.06 -33.83
CA GLY A 343 3.33 0.90 -32.85
C GLY A 343 3.38 0.37 -31.43
N PHE A 344 2.64 1.01 -30.54
CA PHE A 344 2.64 0.65 -29.12
C PHE A 344 1.22 0.61 -28.57
N LEU A 345 0.94 -0.45 -27.81
CA LEU A 345 -0.30 -0.63 -27.09
C LEU A 345 -0.08 -0.33 -25.61
N LYS A 346 -0.81 0.66 -25.11
CA LYS A 346 -0.81 1.04 -23.69
C LYS A 346 -1.50 -0.05 -22.85
N ARG A 347 -0.83 -0.48 -21.80
CA ARG A 347 -1.38 -1.24 -20.67
C ARG A 347 -1.40 -0.35 -19.45
N GLU A 348 -2.55 -0.25 -18.83
CA GLU A 348 -2.76 0.60 -17.67
C GLU A 348 -2.57 -0.19 -16.39
N SER A 349 -2.04 0.48 -15.37
CA SER A 349 -1.99 -0.03 -14.01
C SER A 349 -1.38 -1.44 -13.86
N VAL A 350 -0.18 -1.67 -14.42
CA VAL A 350 0.53 -2.95 -14.24
C VAL A 350 1.70 -2.82 -13.28
N LYS A 351 2.00 -3.90 -12.57
CA LYS A 351 3.35 -4.14 -12.02
C LYS A 351 4.29 -4.27 -13.23
N LEU A 352 5.21 -3.33 -13.39
CA LEU A 352 6.14 -3.33 -14.52
C LEU A 352 6.93 -4.64 -14.58
N PRO A 353 7.31 -5.14 -15.77
CA PRO A 353 8.06 -6.38 -15.93
C PRO A 353 9.41 -6.39 -15.20
N ASP A 354 10.05 -7.57 -15.13
CA ASP A 354 11.45 -7.68 -14.69
C ASP A 354 12.35 -6.68 -15.47
N THR A 355 13.24 -6.00 -14.74
CA THR A 355 14.07 -4.88 -15.25
C THR A 355 15.56 -5.23 -15.22
N ARG A 356 15.91 -6.52 -15.08
CA ARG A 356 17.29 -7.01 -15.14
C ARG A 356 17.96 -6.69 -16.48
N PHE A 357 17.19 -6.67 -17.56
CA PHE A 357 17.65 -6.41 -18.93
C PHE A 357 16.99 -5.17 -19.54
N SER A 358 16.86 -4.11 -18.74
CA SER A 358 16.30 -2.82 -19.15
C SER A 358 17.32 -1.68 -19.00
N LEU A 359 17.04 -0.56 -19.66
CA LEU A 359 17.80 0.69 -19.53
C LEU A 359 16.90 1.80 -19.00
N VAL A 360 17.48 2.70 -18.21
CA VAL A 360 16.79 3.89 -17.70
C VAL A 360 17.54 5.17 -18.07
N ASP A 361 16.79 6.19 -18.49
CA ASP A 361 17.26 7.56 -18.60
C ASP A 361 16.22 8.50 -17.98
N ASN A 362 16.59 9.13 -16.87
CA ASN A 362 15.68 10.00 -16.10
C ASN A 362 15.51 11.39 -16.70
N LYS A 363 16.29 11.77 -17.74
CA LYS A 363 16.29 13.13 -18.29
C LYS A 363 15.36 13.30 -19.48
N ILE A 364 15.03 12.21 -20.15
CA ILE A 364 14.23 12.24 -21.38
C ILE A 364 12.74 12.04 -21.09
N SER A 365 11.92 12.60 -21.97
CA SER A 365 10.46 12.52 -21.89
C SER A 365 9.94 11.16 -22.35
N LEU A 366 8.69 10.85 -21.97
CA LEU A 366 7.99 9.66 -22.47
C LEU A 366 7.84 9.64 -24.00
N LEU A 367 7.71 10.83 -24.63
CA LEU A 367 7.60 10.95 -26.08
C LEU A 367 8.92 10.58 -26.75
N GLU A 368 10.04 11.11 -26.26
CA GLU A 368 11.38 10.74 -26.74
C GLU A 368 11.67 9.26 -26.47
N CYS A 369 11.19 8.73 -25.34
CA CYS A 369 11.30 7.30 -25.00
C CYS A 369 10.63 6.41 -26.06
N LYS A 370 9.42 6.81 -26.52
CA LYS A 370 8.73 6.14 -27.63
C LYS A 370 9.57 6.16 -28.90
N GLU A 371 10.14 7.31 -29.27
CA GLU A 371 10.96 7.44 -30.47
C GLU A 371 12.24 6.58 -30.41
N LEU A 372 12.90 6.54 -29.26
CA LEU A 372 14.08 5.69 -29.05
C LEU A 372 13.72 4.21 -29.18
N CYS A 373 12.61 3.79 -28.57
CA CYS A 373 12.14 2.41 -28.67
C CYS A 373 11.73 2.05 -30.11
N SER A 374 11.06 2.96 -30.84
CA SER A 374 10.71 2.77 -32.26
C SER A 374 11.94 2.53 -33.13
N LYS A 375 13.00 3.32 -32.95
CA LYS A 375 14.24 3.25 -33.73
C LYS A 375 15.08 2.00 -33.44
N ASN A 376 14.90 1.39 -32.26
CA ASN A 376 15.63 0.18 -31.88
C ASN A 376 14.75 -1.06 -32.06
N CYS A 377 15.00 -1.87 -33.09
CA CYS A 377 14.19 -3.05 -33.40
C CYS A 377 14.20 -4.14 -32.31
N SER A 378 15.15 -4.10 -31.37
CA SER A 378 15.17 -5.01 -30.21
C SER A 378 14.32 -4.52 -29.05
N CYS A 379 13.86 -3.26 -29.06
CA CYS A 379 13.03 -2.73 -27.98
C CYS A 379 11.64 -3.39 -28.00
N THR A 380 11.22 -3.96 -26.86
CA THR A 380 9.96 -4.68 -26.71
C THR A 380 8.88 -3.87 -26.00
N ALA A 381 9.27 -2.96 -25.11
CA ALA A 381 8.35 -2.05 -24.40
C ALA A 381 9.07 -0.83 -23.83
N TYR A 382 8.29 0.18 -23.45
CA TYR A 382 8.77 1.33 -22.68
C TYR A 382 7.77 1.84 -21.65
N ALA A 383 8.25 2.60 -20.67
CA ALA A 383 7.43 3.24 -19.64
C ALA A 383 8.11 4.50 -19.09
N ASN A 384 7.40 5.29 -18.28
CA ASN A 384 8.03 6.31 -17.43
C ASN A 384 8.97 5.64 -16.42
N ALA A 385 10.05 6.31 -16.01
CA ALA A 385 10.91 5.84 -14.92
C ALA A 385 10.39 6.30 -13.55
N ASP A 386 9.78 7.48 -13.50
CA ASP A 386 9.23 8.11 -12.31
C ASP A 386 7.78 8.54 -12.55
N VAL A 387 6.85 8.19 -11.67
CA VAL A 387 5.42 8.50 -11.84
C VAL A 387 5.01 9.84 -11.21
N ARG A 388 5.90 10.50 -10.46
CA ARG A 388 5.60 11.78 -9.80
C ARG A 388 5.39 12.88 -10.84
N GLY A 389 4.59 13.88 -10.48
CA GLY A 389 4.40 15.08 -11.30
C GLY A 389 3.77 14.83 -12.68
N GLY A 390 3.04 13.74 -12.87
CA GLY A 390 2.46 13.37 -14.16
C GLY A 390 3.30 12.41 -15.01
N GLY A 391 4.46 11.97 -14.49
CA GLY A 391 5.32 10.99 -15.13
C GLY A 391 6.52 11.62 -15.85
N SER A 392 7.70 11.06 -15.64
CA SER A 392 8.95 11.49 -16.29
C SER A 392 9.97 10.36 -16.42
N GLY A 393 11.02 10.60 -17.19
CA GLY A 393 12.05 9.63 -17.49
C GLY A 393 11.58 8.54 -18.47
N CYS A 394 12.52 7.70 -18.84
CA CYS A 394 12.33 6.63 -19.81
C CYS A 394 12.93 5.34 -19.30
N LEU A 395 12.11 4.29 -19.32
CA LEU A 395 12.50 2.92 -19.01
C LEU A 395 12.23 2.05 -20.23
N LEU A 396 13.26 1.39 -20.75
CA LEU A 396 13.22 0.60 -22.00
C LEU A 396 13.51 -0.87 -21.73
N TRP A 397 12.72 -1.77 -22.32
CA TRP A 397 12.94 -3.22 -22.29
C TRP A 397 13.40 -3.73 -23.65
N PHE A 398 14.28 -4.74 -23.63
CA PHE A 398 14.86 -5.34 -24.84
C PHE A 398 14.69 -6.87 -24.92
N HIS A 399 14.00 -7.46 -23.94
CA HIS A 399 13.78 -8.90 -23.82
C HIS A 399 12.29 -9.17 -23.56
N ASP A 400 11.96 -10.45 -23.39
CA ASP A 400 10.64 -10.91 -23.01
C ASP A 400 10.15 -10.22 -21.74
N LEU A 401 8.89 -9.80 -21.75
CA LEU A 401 8.26 -9.11 -20.63
C LEU A 401 7.73 -10.17 -19.66
N ILE A 402 8.41 -10.37 -18.54
CA ILE A 402 8.08 -11.40 -17.55
C ILE A 402 7.68 -10.78 -16.21
N ASP A 403 6.97 -11.56 -15.38
CA ASP A 403 6.60 -11.20 -14.00
C ASP A 403 5.72 -9.93 -13.91
N MET A 404 4.71 -9.86 -14.77
CA MET A 404 3.69 -8.81 -14.76
C MET A 404 2.46 -9.22 -13.95
N LYS A 405 1.88 -8.24 -13.26
CA LYS A 405 0.64 -8.37 -12.48
C LYS A 405 -0.26 -7.18 -12.75
N GLU A 406 -1.55 -7.43 -12.89
CA GLU A 406 -2.55 -6.38 -13.00
C GLU A 406 -2.79 -5.77 -11.61
N LEU A 407 -2.77 -4.44 -11.54
CA LEU A 407 -3.04 -3.68 -10.32
C LEU A 407 -4.25 -2.80 -10.59
N SER A 408 -5.19 -2.70 -9.65
CA SER A 408 -6.45 -2.00 -9.91
C SER A 408 -6.26 -0.48 -10.05
N GLU A 409 -5.47 0.18 -9.19
CA GLU A 409 -5.36 1.65 -9.18
C GLU A 409 -3.96 2.22 -8.90
N SER A 410 -2.99 1.37 -8.54
CA SER A 410 -1.66 1.82 -8.09
C SER A 410 -0.51 1.25 -8.92
N GLY A 411 -0.83 0.66 -10.07
CA GLY A 411 0.17 0.22 -11.04
C GLY A 411 0.66 1.36 -11.92
N GLN A 412 1.51 1.00 -12.87
CA GLN A 412 2.10 1.95 -13.80
C GLN A 412 1.75 1.59 -15.24
N ASP A 413 1.62 2.61 -16.08
CA ASP A 413 1.42 2.43 -17.51
C ASP A 413 2.67 1.82 -18.19
N LEU A 414 2.45 0.81 -19.03
CA LEU A 414 3.46 0.15 -19.86
C LEU A 414 3.04 0.20 -21.33
N PHE A 415 3.94 0.58 -22.22
CA PHE A 415 3.71 0.66 -23.66
C PHE A 415 4.41 -0.50 -24.35
N VAL A 416 3.65 -1.52 -24.74
CA VAL A 416 4.19 -2.73 -25.36
C VAL A 416 4.21 -2.55 -26.88
N ARG A 417 5.36 -2.82 -27.51
CA ARG A 417 5.50 -2.73 -28.98
C ARG A 417 4.59 -3.74 -29.65
N MET A 418 3.92 -3.37 -30.75
CA MET A 418 2.96 -4.20 -31.49
C MET A 418 3.11 -3.97 -33.00
N ALA A 419 2.79 -5.00 -33.78
CA ALA A 419 2.65 -4.86 -35.23
C ALA A 419 1.52 -3.87 -35.56
N ALA A 420 1.68 -3.08 -36.63
CA ALA A 420 0.70 -2.07 -37.05
C ALA A 420 -0.70 -2.68 -37.27
N SER A 421 -0.77 -3.85 -37.92
CA SER A 421 -2.02 -4.55 -38.21
C SER A 421 -2.79 -4.97 -36.96
N GLU A 422 -2.09 -5.37 -35.88
CA GLU A 422 -2.74 -5.69 -34.60
C GLU A 422 -3.36 -4.44 -33.97
N LEU A 423 -2.71 -3.29 -34.08
CA LEU A 423 -3.24 -2.02 -33.56
C LEU A 423 -4.48 -1.58 -34.33
N ASP A 424 -4.45 -1.67 -35.66
CA ASP A 424 -5.59 -1.37 -36.53
C ASP A 424 -6.79 -2.27 -36.21
N ASP A 425 -6.55 -3.58 -36.03
CA ASP A 425 -7.60 -4.53 -35.67
C ASP A 425 -8.20 -4.25 -34.28
N ILE A 426 -7.36 -3.90 -33.31
CA ILE A 426 -7.82 -3.51 -31.97
C ILE A 426 -8.66 -2.23 -32.05
N GLU A 427 -8.23 -1.23 -32.83
CA GLU A 427 -8.99 0.01 -33.00
C GLU A 427 -10.32 -0.21 -33.72
N ARG A 428 -10.37 -1.09 -34.73
CA ARG A 428 -11.61 -1.47 -35.43
C ARG A 428 -12.61 -2.16 -34.51
N LYS A 429 -12.14 -2.96 -33.54
CA LYS A 429 -12.98 -3.65 -32.56
C LYS A 429 -13.53 -2.72 -31.46
N LYS A 430 -12.92 -1.55 -31.23
CA LYS A 430 -13.42 -0.61 -30.20
C LYS A 430 -14.84 -0.14 -30.55
N PRO A 431 -15.78 -0.16 -29.58
CA PRO A 431 -17.13 0.33 -29.82
C PRO A 431 -17.09 1.82 -30.17
N LYS A 432 -17.48 2.16 -31.41
CA LYS A 432 -17.51 3.55 -31.88
C LYS A 432 -18.47 4.36 -31.00
N LYS A 433 -17.93 5.21 -30.12
CA LYS A 433 -18.69 6.17 -29.27
C LYS A 433 -19.68 7.04 -30.06
N LYS A 434 -19.50 7.17 -31.38
CA LYS A 434 -20.37 7.91 -32.31
C LYS A 434 -21.84 7.44 -32.32
N LYS A 435 -22.14 6.18 -31.99
CA LYS A 435 -23.54 5.70 -31.94
C LYS A 435 -24.35 6.28 -30.78
N LYS A 436 -23.72 6.58 -29.62
CA LYS A 436 -24.43 7.17 -28.46
C LYS A 436 -24.82 8.63 -28.69
N VAL A 437 -23.95 9.42 -29.33
CA VAL A 437 -24.23 10.83 -29.65
C VAL A 437 -25.36 10.97 -30.67
N ALA A 438 -25.39 10.12 -31.69
CA ALA A 438 -26.49 10.11 -32.66
C ALA A 438 -27.84 9.77 -32.01
N ILE A 439 -27.88 8.77 -31.11
CA ILE A 439 -29.11 8.39 -30.40
C ILE A 439 -29.62 9.55 -29.52
N VAL A 440 -28.73 10.24 -28.80
CA VAL A 440 -29.09 11.39 -27.95
C VAL A 440 -29.60 12.58 -28.77
N ILE A 441 -28.96 12.89 -29.91
CA ILE A 441 -29.43 13.98 -30.78
C ILE A 441 -30.83 13.65 -31.35
N THR A 442 -31.05 12.39 -31.73
CA THR A 442 -32.33 11.96 -32.32
C THR A 442 -33.46 11.97 -31.27
N SER A 443 -33.18 11.57 -30.03
CA SER A 443 -34.18 11.60 -28.94
C SER A 443 -34.53 13.03 -28.53
N VAL A 444 -33.56 13.95 -28.46
CA VAL A 444 -33.80 15.36 -28.14
C VAL A 444 -34.64 16.06 -29.22
N LEU A 445 -34.40 15.77 -30.50
CA LEU A 445 -35.20 16.30 -31.60
C LEU A 445 -36.66 15.78 -31.58
N LEU A 446 -36.86 14.52 -31.21
CA LEU A 446 -38.19 13.94 -31.06
C LEU A 446 -38.96 14.57 -29.88
N VAL A 447 -38.31 14.71 -28.72
CA VAL A 447 -38.95 15.29 -27.53
C VAL A 447 -39.30 16.76 -27.74
N THR A 448 -38.41 17.54 -28.36
CA THR A 448 -38.69 18.95 -28.69
C THR A 448 -39.82 19.10 -29.70
N GLY A 449 -39.89 18.22 -30.71
CA GLY A 449 -41.01 18.17 -31.65
C GLY A 449 -42.36 17.89 -30.98
N VAL A 450 -42.41 16.95 -30.04
CA VAL A 450 -43.63 16.62 -29.28
C VAL A 450 -44.06 17.76 -28.37
N ILE A 451 -43.12 18.46 -27.72
CA ILE A 451 -43.41 19.62 -26.86
C ILE A 451 -43.96 20.78 -27.70
N LEU A 452 -43.40 21.05 -28.87
CA LEU A 452 -43.88 22.11 -29.76
C LEU A 452 -45.27 21.80 -30.32
N LEU A 453 -45.53 20.54 -30.71
CA LEU A 453 -46.86 20.09 -31.11
C LEU A 453 -47.88 20.16 -29.96
N GLY A 454 -47.49 19.72 -28.76
CA GLY A 454 -48.31 19.82 -27.55
C GLY A 454 -48.63 21.26 -27.18
N GLY A 455 -47.66 22.16 -27.26
CA GLY A 455 -47.82 23.60 -27.06
C GLY A 455 -48.75 24.23 -28.09
N PHE A 456 -48.60 23.87 -29.37
CA PHE A 456 -49.47 24.33 -30.45
C PHE A 456 -50.93 23.87 -30.24
N VAL A 457 -51.14 22.59 -29.95
CA VAL A 457 -52.46 22.02 -29.64
C VAL A 457 -53.06 22.65 -28.39
N TYR A 458 -52.26 22.89 -27.35
CA TYR A 458 -52.70 23.55 -26.12
C TYR A 458 -53.16 24.99 -26.38
N LEU A 459 -52.38 25.77 -27.13
CA LEU A 459 -52.75 27.13 -27.51
C LEU A 459 -53.99 27.16 -28.42
N TRP A 460 -54.13 26.18 -29.31
CA TRP A 460 -55.29 26.01 -30.18
C TRP A 460 -56.55 25.66 -29.36
N LYS A 461 -56.47 24.72 -28.42
CA LYS A 461 -57.55 24.41 -27.46
C LYS A 461 -57.88 25.59 -26.55
N ARG A 462 -56.88 26.37 -26.11
CA ARG A 462 -57.08 27.54 -25.23
C ARG A 462 -57.76 28.70 -25.96
N ARG A 463 -57.54 28.86 -27.27
CA ARG A 463 -58.31 29.78 -28.11
C ARG A 463 -59.75 29.31 -28.33
N HIS A 464 -60.00 28.00 -28.39
CA HIS A 464 -61.35 27.45 -28.59
C HIS A 464 -62.16 27.19 -27.30
N ARG A 465 -61.57 27.30 -26.10
CA ARG A 465 -62.26 27.06 -24.80
C ARG A 465 -62.86 28.30 -24.13
N LYS A 466 -63.05 29.41 -24.85
CA LYS A 466 -63.96 30.50 -24.43
C LYS A 466 -65.34 30.35 -25.12
N GLN A 467 -66.01 29.23 -24.90
CA GLN A 467 -67.46 29.06 -25.08
C GLN A 467 -67.91 27.69 -24.51
N GLY A 468 -68.84 27.70 -23.55
CA GLY A 468 -69.71 26.57 -23.23
C GLY A 468 -69.44 25.76 -21.93
N LYS A 469 -70.29 25.98 -20.91
CA LYS A 469 -70.72 25.03 -19.84
C LYS A 469 -71.53 23.86 -20.49
N THR A 470 -71.84 22.68 -19.95
CA THR A 470 -72.35 22.25 -18.61
C THR A 470 -72.45 20.70 -18.58
N ASP A 471 -72.38 20.10 -17.37
CA ASP A 471 -72.94 18.83 -16.81
C ASP A 471 -73.24 17.54 -17.61
N GLY A 472 -73.02 16.38 -16.94
CA GLY A 472 -73.93 15.23 -17.03
C GLY A 472 -73.36 13.80 -17.02
N SER A 473 -73.32 13.18 -15.82
CA SER A 473 -73.74 11.79 -15.47
C SER A 473 -73.21 10.52 -16.20
N SER A 474 -72.47 9.72 -15.41
CA SER A 474 -72.57 8.26 -15.10
C SER A 474 -73.05 7.20 -16.12
N LYS A 475 -72.25 6.13 -16.28
CA LYS A 475 -72.63 4.72 -16.05
C LYS A 475 -71.42 3.76 -16.04
N LEU A 476 -71.40 2.89 -15.03
CA LEU A 476 -70.52 1.73 -14.82
C LEU A 476 -70.98 0.51 -15.66
N ASP A 477 -70.06 -0.38 -16.04
CA ASP A 477 -70.20 -1.81 -15.74
C ASP A 477 -68.84 -2.55 -15.68
N TYR A 478 -68.79 -3.53 -14.76
CA TYR A 478 -67.74 -4.48 -14.36
C TYR A 478 -67.45 -5.51 -15.49
N ASN A 479 -66.35 -6.25 -15.62
CA ASN A 479 -65.56 -7.04 -14.66
C ASN A 479 -64.33 -7.66 -15.37
N ASP A 480 -63.25 -7.93 -14.61
CA ASP A 480 -62.52 -9.22 -14.51
C ASP A 480 -60.98 -9.13 -14.46
N ARG A 481 -60.47 -9.55 -13.29
CA ARG A 481 -59.21 -10.25 -12.97
C ARG A 481 -57.88 -9.77 -13.53
N GLY A 482 -57.09 -9.23 -12.59
CA GLY A 482 -55.91 -9.96 -12.11
C GLY A 482 -54.57 -9.62 -12.77
N ASN A 483 -53.86 -8.65 -12.19
CA ASN A 483 -52.49 -8.89 -11.71
C ASN A 483 -52.07 -7.74 -10.77
N ARG A 484 -51.66 -8.11 -9.56
CA ARG A 484 -51.03 -7.20 -8.60
C ARG A 484 -49.56 -7.11 -8.97
N GLU A 485 -49.17 -5.98 -9.53
CA GLU A 485 -47.83 -5.45 -9.33
C GLU A 485 -48.01 -4.25 -8.39
N GLU A 486 -47.67 -4.44 -7.11
CA GLU A 486 -47.58 -3.35 -6.15
C GLU A 486 -46.39 -2.47 -6.54
N GLU A 487 -46.59 -1.54 -7.47
CA GLU A 487 -45.72 -0.37 -7.58
C GLU A 487 -45.91 0.45 -6.31
N MET A 488 -44.91 0.40 -5.43
CA MET A 488 -44.89 1.12 -4.17
C MET A 488 -44.76 2.63 -4.46
N GLU A 489 -45.87 3.36 -4.53
CA GLU A 489 -45.86 4.83 -4.66
C GLU A 489 -45.27 5.45 -3.38
N LEU A 490 -44.11 6.10 -3.51
CA LEU A 490 -43.49 6.87 -2.42
C LEU A 490 -44.35 8.11 -2.08
N PRO A 491 -44.78 8.29 -0.81
CA PRO A 491 -45.55 9.45 -0.39
C PRO A 491 -44.80 10.78 -0.60
N ILE A 492 -45.50 11.78 -1.15
CA ILE A 492 -44.98 13.15 -1.29
C ILE A 492 -45.54 14.02 -0.16
N PHE A 493 -44.66 14.60 0.64
CA PHE A 493 -45.02 15.48 1.76
C PHE A 493 -45.06 16.95 1.34
N ASP A 494 -46.01 17.70 1.92
CA ASP A 494 -46.09 19.16 1.76
C ASP A 494 -44.94 19.84 2.52
N TRP A 495 -44.33 20.87 1.91
CA TRP A 495 -43.26 21.64 2.54
C TRP A 495 -43.68 22.21 3.89
N MET A 496 -44.92 22.69 4.01
CA MET A 496 -45.44 23.31 5.24
C MET A 496 -45.59 22.28 6.36
N ALA A 497 -45.93 21.03 6.02
CA ALA A 497 -46.01 19.94 6.98
C ALA A 497 -44.62 19.59 7.54
N ILE A 498 -43.60 19.52 6.67
CA ILE A 498 -42.22 19.23 7.08
C ILE A 498 -41.58 20.39 7.83
N ALA A 499 -41.83 21.63 7.40
CA ALA A 499 -41.39 22.82 8.11
C ALA A 499 -41.99 22.85 9.51
N ASN A 500 -43.27 22.57 9.68
CA ASN A 500 -43.88 22.50 11.01
C ASN A 500 -43.31 21.34 11.86
N ALA A 501 -43.15 20.15 11.27
CA ALA A 501 -42.61 18.98 11.94
C ALA A 501 -41.17 19.18 12.47
N THR A 502 -40.39 20.05 11.84
CA THR A 502 -38.98 20.32 12.19
C THR A 502 -38.78 21.63 12.95
N GLU A 503 -39.87 22.30 13.38
CA GLU A 503 -39.84 23.66 13.96
C GLU A 503 -39.11 24.67 13.05
N ASN A 504 -39.50 24.68 11.78
CA ASN A 504 -38.93 25.47 10.70
C ASN A 504 -37.41 25.26 10.53
N PHE A 505 -36.98 23.99 10.58
CA PHE A 505 -35.58 23.58 10.46
C PHE A 505 -34.68 24.21 11.54
N SER A 506 -35.18 24.28 12.77
CA SER A 506 -34.47 24.80 13.94
C SER A 506 -33.14 24.08 14.16
N ASP A 507 -32.07 24.81 14.46
CA ASP A 507 -30.75 24.24 14.78
C ASP A 507 -30.79 23.29 15.99
N LYS A 508 -31.77 23.48 16.90
CA LYS A 508 -31.98 22.56 18.04
C LYS A 508 -32.37 21.15 17.60
N ASN A 509 -32.98 21.03 16.42
CA ASN A 509 -33.41 19.77 15.84
C ASN A 509 -32.39 19.20 14.85
N LYS A 510 -31.23 19.83 14.66
CA LYS A 510 -30.21 19.36 13.72
C LYS A 510 -29.51 18.11 14.27
N LEU A 511 -29.56 17.02 13.52
CA LEU A 511 -28.93 15.74 13.85
C LEU A 511 -27.49 15.66 13.34
N GLY A 512 -27.18 16.34 12.23
CA GLY A 512 -25.84 16.36 11.62
C GLY A 512 -25.85 17.08 10.27
N GLU A 513 -24.68 17.32 9.70
CA GLU A 513 -24.50 17.90 8.36
C GLU A 513 -23.26 17.31 7.70
N GLY A 514 -23.36 16.99 6.41
CA GLY A 514 -22.24 16.52 5.60
C GLY A 514 -22.29 17.13 4.20
N GLY A 515 -21.49 16.61 3.27
CA GLY A 515 -21.38 17.13 1.89
C GLY A 515 -22.70 17.19 1.09
N PHE A 516 -23.74 16.49 1.56
CA PHE A 516 -25.06 16.39 0.93
C PHE A 516 -26.15 17.25 1.60
N GLY A 517 -25.77 18.06 2.58
CA GLY A 517 -26.66 18.96 3.31
C GLY A 517 -27.02 18.50 4.73
N PRO A 518 -27.77 19.34 5.47
CA PRO A 518 -28.14 19.09 6.86
C PRO A 518 -29.30 18.08 7.02
N VAL A 519 -29.27 17.35 8.13
CA VAL A 519 -30.33 16.42 8.57
C VAL A 519 -30.96 16.92 9.86
N TYR A 520 -32.29 16.98 9.90
CA TYR A 520 -33.06 17.45 11.05
C TYR A 520 -33.96 16.35 11.60
N LYS A 521 -34.15 16.31 12.91
CA LYS A 521 -35.20 15.55 13.58
C LYS A 521 -36.53 16.30 13.43
N GLY A 522 -37.59 15.59 13.15
CA GLY A 522 -38.95 16.14 13.16
C GLY A 522 -39.97 15.17 13.74
N VAL A 523 -41.14 15.69 14.06
CA VAL A 523 -42.29 14.89 14.52
C VAL A 523 -43.49 15.27 13.66
N LEU A 524 -44.04 14.29 12.93
CA LEU A 524 -45.25 14.49 12.14
C LEU A 524 -46.48 14.67 13.06
N ILE A 525 -47.57 15.22 12.53
CA ILE A 525 -48.81 15.51 13.28
C ILE A 525 -49.37 14.26 13.98
N GLU A 526 -49.13 13.08 13.40
CA GLU A 526 -49.55 11.77 13.92
C GLU A 526 -48.61 11.22 15.02
N GLY A 527 -47.60 11.98 15.44
CA GLY A 527 -46.64 11.61 16.49
C GLY A 527 -45.46 10.77 16.02
N GLN A 528 -45.34 10.48 14.73
CA GLN A 528 -44.23 9.73 14.16
C GLN A 528 -42.95 10.58 14.10
N GLU A 529 -41.87 10.09 14.73
CA GLU A 529 -40.54 10.70 14.64
C GLU A 529 -39.88 10.40 13.28
N ILE A 530 -39.34 11.43 12.64
CA ILE A 530 -38.73 11.37 11.32
C ILE A 530 -37.36 12.06 11.30
N ALA A 531 -36.51 11.65 10.36
CA ALA A 531 -35.28 12.34 10.00
C ALA A 531 -35.41 12.96 8.60
N VAL A 532 -35.24 14.27 8.49
CA VAL A 532 -35.42 15.04 7.27
C VAL A 532 -34.06 15.50 6.75
N LYS A 533 -33.59 14.90 5.65
CA LYS A 533 -32.37 15.31 4.96
C LYS A 533 -32.72 16.36 3.92
N ARG A 534 -32.24 17.59 4.10
CA ARG A 534 -32.46 18.72 3.18
C ARG A 534 -31.25 18.84 2.25
N LEU A 535 -31.45 18.59 0.97
CA LEU A 535 -30.36 18.60 -0.01
C LEU A 535 -29.92 20.03 -0.33
N SER A 536 -28.62 20.22 -0.55
CA SER A 536 -28.03 21.52 -0.87
C SER A 536 -28.48 22.04 -2.23
N LYS A 537 -28.70 23.36 -2.34
CA LYS A 537 -29.07 24.04 -3.60
C LYS A 537 -27.87 24.31 -4.53
N SER A 538 -26.64 24.21 -4.05
CA SER A 538 -25.44 24.72 -4.73
C SER A 538 -24.64 23.70 -5.55
N SER A 539 -25.11 22.46 -5.71
CA SER A 539 -24.44 21.45 -6.53
C SER A 539 -25.32 20.99 -7.69
N GLY A 540 -24.76 20.91 -8.91
CA GLY A 540 -25.39 20.21 -10.03
C GLY A 540 -25.61 18.71 -9.76
N GLN A 541 -25.00 18.20 -8.68
CA GLN A 541 -25.10 16.84 -8.15
C GLN A 541 -26.42 16.57 -7.40
N GLY A 542 -27.05 17.59 -6.80
CA GLY A 542 -28.19 17.37 -5.90
C GLY A 542 -29.45 16.79 -6.57
N MET A 543 -29.63 16.99 -7.88
CA MET A 543 -30.76 16.38 -8.62
C MET A 543 -30.51 14.91 -8.93
N GLU A 544 -29.32 14.57 -9.44
CA GLU A 544 -28.93 13.20 -9.76
C GLU A 544 -28.87 12.33 -8.49
N GLU A 545 -28.42 12.91 -7.37
CA GLU A 545 -28.44 12.25 -6.06
C GLU A 545 -29.86 12.06 -5.51
N PHE A 546 -30.74 13.06 -5.65
CA PHE A 546 -32.15 12.92 -5.28
C PHE A 546 -32.84 11.82 -6.10
N GLU A 547 -32.66 11.82 -7.42
CA GLU A 547 -33.23 10.81 -8.32
C GLU A 547 -32.66 9.42 -8.02
N ASN A 548 -31.34 9.29 -7.83
CA ASN A 548 -30.72 8.01 -7.48
C ASN A 548 -31.21 7.50 -6.12
N GLU A 549 -31.26 8.33 -5.08
CA GLU A 549 -31.65 7.92 -3.72
C GLU A 549 -33.13 7.53 -3.68
N VAL A 550 -34.02 8.26 -4.36
CA VAL A 550 -35.44 7.89 -4.55
C VAL A 550 -35.58 6.58 -5.32
N LEU A 551 -34.84 6.40 -6.42
CA LEU A 551 -35.01 5.26 -7.33
C LEU A 551 -34.36 3.96 -6.78
N LEU A 552 -33.28 4.07 -6.02
CA LEU A 552 -32.59 2.94 -5.39
C LEU A 552 -33.27 2.51 -4.08
N ILE A 553 -33.63 3.44 -3.19
CA ILE A 553 -34.14 3.08 -1.86
C ILE A 553 -35.63 2.69 -1.92
N ALA A 554 -36.42 3.22 -2.87
CA ALA A 554 -37.78 2.72 -3.13
C ALA A 554 -37.81 1.21 -3.44
N LYS A 555 -36.74 0.69 -4.05
CA LYS A 555 -36.61 -0.72 -4.47
C LYS A 555 -35.90 -1.60 -3.43
N LEU A 556 -35.29 -1.00 -2.41
CA LEU A 556 -34.45 -1.69 -1.42
C LEU A 556 -35.04 -1.58 -0.02
N GLN A 557 -36.10 -2.35 0.25
CA GLN A 557 -36.59 -2.53 1.62
C GLN A 557 -35.89 -3.71 2.29
N HIS A 558 -34.92 -3.42 3.16
CA HIS A 558 -34.22 -4.44 3.94
C HIS A 558 -34.20 -4.05 5.42
N ARG A 559 -34.35 -5.04 6.32
CA ARG A 559 -34.40 -4.86 7.79
C ARG A 559 -33.20 -4.11 8.41
N ASN A 560 -32.09 -3.99 7.67
CA ASN A 560 -30.85 -3.33 8.12
C ASN A 560 -30.57 -2.02 7.37
N LEU A 561 -31.50 -1.53 6.55
CA LEU A 561 -31.41 -0.25 5.88
C LEU A 561 -32.48 0.69 6.44
N VAL A 562 -32.12 1.95 6.63
CA VAL A 562 -33.07 2.98 7.11
C VAL A 562 -34.17 3.14 6.07
N LYS A 563 -35.42 3.01 6.50
CA LYS A 563 -36.58 3.10 5.61
C LYS A 563 -36.81 4.54 5.16
N LEU A 564 -36.90 4.74 3.85
CA LEU A 564 -37.42 5.97 3.25
C LEU A 564 -38.95 5.99 3.39
N ILE A 565 -39.47 7.02 4.07
CA ILE A 565 -40.90 7.23 4.32
C ILE A 565 -41.53 8.04 3.18
N GLY A 566 -40.79 8.99 2.59
CA GLY A 566 -41.26 9.80 1.48
C GLY A 566 -40.30 10.92 1.10
N CYS A 567 -40.75 11.82 0.22
CA CYS A 567 -39.95 12.96 -0.23
C CYS A 567 -40.75 14.27 -0.31
N CYS A 568 -40.06 15.41 -0.37
CA CYS A 568 -40.66 16.71 -0.65
C CYS A 568 -39.87 17.40 -1.78
N THR A 569 -40.58 17.86 -2.81
CA THR A 569 -40.00 18.57 -3.98
C THR A 569 -40.59 19.98 -4.17
N GLN A 570 -41.37 20.47 -3.22
CA GLN A 570 -42.06 21.76 -3.32
C GLN A 570 -41.12 22.94 -3.04
N ARG A 571 -41.44 24.11 -3.62
CA ARG A 571 -40.74 25.40 -3.40
C ARG A 571 -39.23 25.37 -3.68
N ASP A 572 -38.81 24.53 -4.62
CA ASP A 572 -37.41 24.34 -4.99
C ASP A 572 -36.53 23.82 -3.84
N GLU A 573 -37.16 23.19 -2.86
CA GLU A 573 -36.51 22.37 -1.86
C GLU A 573 -36.56 20.92 -2.30
N ARG A 574 -35.51 20.15 -1.99
CA ARG A 574 -35.48 18.70 -2.18
C ARG A 574 -35.16 18.08 -0.83
N MET A 575 -36.11 17.33 -0.29
CA MET A 575 -35.97 16.69 1.02
C MET A 575 -36.32 15.22 0.93
N LEU A 576 -35.57 14.41 1.66
CA LEU A 576 -35.84 12.99 1.87
C LEU A 576 -36.24 12.79 3.32
N ILE A 577 -37.34 12.06 3.53
CA ILE A 577 -37.92 11.80 4.85
C ILE A 577 -37.67 10.34 5.19
N TYR A 578 -36.88 10.10 6.23
CA TYR A 578 -36.53 8.78 6.74
C TYR A 578 -37.19 8.51 8.08
N GLU A 579 -37.31 7.24 8.46
CA GLU A 579 -37.58 6.90 9.85
C GLU A 579 -36.47 7.40 10.78
N TYR A 580 -36.84 7.91 11.94
CA TYR A 580 -35.87 8.32 12.95
C TYR A 580 -35.36 7.12 13.74
N LEU A 581 -34.03 6.97 13.82
CA LEU A 581 -33.39 5.95 14.63
C LEU A 581 -32.76 6.59 15.88
N PRO A 582 -33.20 6.21 17.11
CA PRO A 582 -32.79 6.87 18.35
C PRO A 582 -31.34 6.60 18.77
N ASN A 583 -30.70 5.56 18.24
CA ASN A 583 -29.39 5.09 18.68
C ASN A 583 -28.19 5.81 18.02
N LYS A 584 -28.38 6.95 17.35
CA LYS A 584 -27.33 7.63 16.57
C LYS A 584 -26.73 6.75 15.47
N SER A 585 -25.72 7.23 14.77
CA SER A 585 -25.20 6.55 13.58
C SER A 585 -24.37 5.32 13.95
N LEU A 586 -24.32 4.31 13.08
CA LEU A 586 -23.39 3.18 13.24
C LEU A 586 -21.93 3.67 13.35
N ASN A 587 -21.62 4.81 12.73
CA ASN A 587 -20.33 5.49 12.85
C ASN A 587 -20.01 5.89 14.29
N ASP A 588 -21.00 6.32 15.08
CA ASP A 588 -20.79 6.68 16.50
C ASP A 588 -20.47 5.44 17.36
N PHE A 589 -21.03 4.28 17.03
CA PHE A 589 -20.72 3.02 17.71
C PHE A 589 -19.39 2.40 17.28
N ILE A 590 -19.02 2.54 16.00
CA ILE A 590 -17.77 1.96 15.48
C ILE A 590 -16.57 2.88 15.77
N PHE A 591 -16.75 4.20 15.73
CA PHE A 591 -15.65 5.17 15.73
C PHE A 591 -15.72 6.22 16.84
N GLY A 592 -16.66 6.11 17.78
CA GLY A 592 -16.83 7.04 18.92
C GLY A 592 -15.60 7.21 19.84
N PHE A 593 -14.49 6.50 19.59
CA PHE A 593 -13.24 6.64 20.34
C PHE A 593 -12.00 7.06 19.53
N LEU A 594 -12.09 7.35 18.23
CA LEU A 594 -10.89 7.72 17.44
C LEU A 594 -11.17 8.90 16.49
N TYR A 595 -10.62 10.07 16.85
CA TYR A 595 -10.61 11.28 16.03
C TYR A 595 -9.70 11.15 14.81
N THR A 596 -10.22 11.39 13.58
CA THR A 596 -10.03 12.62 12.77
C THR A 596 -10.59 12.43 11.34
N GLU A 597 -11.23 13.49 10.82
CA GLU A 597 -12.00 13.53 9.56
C GLU A 597 -11.24 13.17 8.26
N HIS A 598 -9.90 13.07 8.31
CA HIS A 598 -9.09 12.79 7.12
C HIS A 598 -9.14 11.31 6.68
N PHE A 599 -9.54 10.40 7.58
CA PHE A 599 -9.67 8.97 7.29
C PHE A 599 -10.92 8.66 6.45
N PHE A 600 -11.94 9.53 6.53
CA PHE A 600 -13.26 9.35 5.94
C PHE A 600 -13.23 9.17 4.41
N TRP A 601 -12.49 10.02 3.69
CA TRP A 601 -12.45 9.95 2.22
C TRP A 601 -11.67 8.74 1.66
N SER A 602 -10.68 8.23 2.39
CA SER A 602 -9.92 7.05 1.96
C SER A 602 -10.66 5.74 2.24
N PHE A 603 -11.44 5.68 3.31
CA PHE A 603 -12.19 4.48 3.68
C PHE A 603 -13.47 4.31 2.85
N PHE A 604 -14.17 5.42 2.54
CA PHE A 604 -15.38 5.35 1.71
C PHE A 604 -15.10 5.05 0.24
N SER A 605 -13.95 5.45 -0.32
CA SER A 605 -13.58 5.05 -1.69
C SER A 605 -13.32 3.54 -1.81
N SER A 606 -12.90 2.90 -0.71
CA SER A 606 -12.63 1.46 -0.66
C SER A 606 -13.88 0.60 -0.50
N LEU A 607 -14.96 1.12 0.10
CA LEU A 607 -16.13 0.29 0.46
C LEU A 607 -17.26 0.30 -0.58
N LEU A 608 -17.31 1.30 -1.48
CA LEU A 608 -18.28 1.34 -2.58
C LEU A 608 -17.83 0.56 -3.84
N ARG A 609 -16.72 -0.18 -3.77
CA ARG A 609 -16.18 -0.94 -4.92
C ARG A 609 -16.44 -2.44 -4.92
N THR A 610 -17.32 -2.94 -4.05
CA THR A 610 -17.67 -4.36 -4.05
C THR A 610 -19.16 -4.53 -3.75
N TYR A 611 -19.97 -4.57 -4.80
CA TYR A 611 -20.91 -5.65 -5.20
C TYR A 611 -21.50 -5.24 -6.57
N PRO A 612 -21.87 -6.20 -7.44
CA PRO A 612 -21.88 -6.04 -8.90
C PRO A 612 -22.91 -5.04 -9.45
#